data_AF-A0A1M6RGZ1-F1
#
_entry.id   AF-A0A1M6RGZ1-F1
#
_cell.length_a   1.000
_cell.length_b   1.000
_cell.length_c   1.000
_cell.angle_alpha   90.00
_cell.angle_beta   90.00
_cell.angle_gamma   90.00
#
_symmetry.space_group_name_H-M   'P 1'
#
loop_
_entity.id
_entity.type
_entity.pdbx_description
1 polymer ?
#
loop_
_entity_poly.entity_id
_entity_poly.type
_entity_poly.pdbx_seq_one_letter_code
_entity_poly.pdbx_strand_id
1 'polypeptide(L)' 'MQINQEIIQKKLQANGWTQNELARRMNISKGTLSNVLSGRRGAGRKVISGLLRVFPEERLENLILNENIKTKESR' A
#
# COMPACT_ATOMS: atom_id res chain seq x y z
N MET A 1 -6.25 -4.94 -8.33
CA MET A 1 -5.28 -5.03 -7.22
C MET A 1 -5.77 -4.17 -6.07
N GLN A 2 -6.01 -4.79 -4.92
CA GLN A 2 -6.40 -4.08 -3.70
C GLN A 2 -5.17 -3.93 -2.80
N ILE A 3 -5.14 -2.92 -1.93
CA ILE A 3 -4.05 -2.75 -0.96
C ILE A 3 -4.31 -3.62 0.25
N ASN A 4 -3.25 -4.20 0.81
CA ASN A 4 -3.31 -4.79 2.14
C ASN A 4 -3.36 -3.69 3.20
N GLN A 5 -4.59 -3.26 3.52
CA GLN A 5 -4.81 -2.13 4.43
C GLN A 5 -4.22 -2.39 5.82
N GLU A 6 -4.21 -3.63 6.30
CA GLU A 6 -3.66 -3.98 7.61
C GLU A 6 -2.17 -3.68 7.70
N ILE A 7 -1.38 -4.11 6.71
CA ILE A 7 0.06 -3.83 6.67
C ILE A 7 0.32 -2.33 6.57
N ILE A 8 -0.45 -1.60 5.75
CA ILE A 8 -0.29 -0.14 5.67
C ILE A 8 -0.58 0.52 7.01
N GLN A 9 -1.62 0.12 7.74
CA GLN A 9 -1.91 0.68 9.05
C GLN A 9 -0.80 0.38 10.07
N LYS A 10 -0.27 -0.85 10.09
CA LYS A 10 0.86 -1.20 10.96
C LYS A 10 2.08 -0.31 10.68
N LYS A 11 2.39 -0.07 9.40
CA LYS A 11 3.50 0.81 9.00
C LYS A 11 3.25 2.27 9.39
N LEU A 12 2.04 2.77 9.19
CA LEU A 12 1.67 4.12 9.63
C LEU A 12 1.85 4.29 11.13
N GLN A 13 1.35 3.34 11.93
CA GLN A 13 1.49 3.37 13.39
C GLN A 13 2.96 3.28 13.83
N ALA A 14 3.72 2.34 13.29
CA ALA A 14 5.14 2.15 13.63
C ALA A 14 5.99 3.40 13.32
N ASN A 15 5.61 4.17 12.30
CA ASN A 15 6.31 5.40 11.94
C ASN A 15 5.69 6.67 12.55
N GLY A 16 4.56 6.58 13.26
CA GLY A 16 3.81 7.74 13.75
C GLY A 16 3.23 8.62 12.64
N TRP A 17 2.90 8.04 11.47
CA TRP A 17 2.42 8.79 10.31
C TRP A 17 0.90 8.79 10.19
N THR A 18 0.36 9.92 9.74
CA THR A 18 -1.03 9.99 9.25
C THR A 18 -1.11 9.52 7.80
N GLN A 19 -2.33 9.20 7.33
CA GLN A 19 -2.55 8.93 5.91
C GLN A 19 -2.11 10.11 5.02
N ASN A 20 -2.31 11.34 5.48
CA ASN A 20 -1.89 12.54 4.74
C ASN A 20 -0.38 12.62 4.60
N GLU A 21 0.36 12.24 5.64
CA GLU A 21 1.82 12.19 5.59
C GLU A 21 2.30 11.10 4.63
N LEU A 22 1.66 9.93 4.61
CA LEU A 22 1.94 8.91 3.61
C LEU A 22 1.66 9.40 2.18
N ALA A 23 0.54 10.08 1.95
CA ALA A 23 0.24 10.65 0.63
C ALA A 23 1.33 11.65 0.18
N ARG A 24 1.82 12.48 1.10
CA ARG A 24 2.93 13.42 0.87
C ARG A 24 4.21 12.67 0.49
N ARG A 25 4.60 11.65 1.26
CA ARG A 25 5.80 10.82 1.02
C ARG A 25 5.74 10.06 -0.31
N MET A 26 4.55 9.60 -0.68
CA MET A 26 4.30 8.92 -1.96
C MET A 26 4.20 9.88 -3.17
N ASN A 27 4.12 11.19 -2.93
CA ASN A 27 3.84 12.22 -3.94
C ASN A 27 2.53 11.94 -4.72
N ILE A 28 1.45 11.66 -3.99
CA ILE A 28 0.09 11.50 -4.52
C ILE A 28 -0.90 12.37 -3.77
N SER A 29 -2.07 12.61 -4.37
CA SER A 29 -3.11 13.37 -3.69
C SER A 29 -3.69 12.56 -2.51
N LYS A 30 -4.10 13.27 -1.45
CA LYS A 30 -4.80 12.67 -0.29
C LYS A 30 -6.04 11.89 -0.73
N GLY A 31 -6.80 12.44 -1.69
CA GLY A 31 -7.99 11.79 -2.25
C GLY A 31 -7.66 10.51 -3.02
N THR A 32 -6.54 10.47 -3.74
CA THR A 32 -6.07 9.23 -4.39
C THR A 32 -5.80 8.17 -3.34
N LEU A 33 -5.02 8.48 -2.31
CA LEU A 33 -4.69 7.52 -1.27
C LEU A 33 -5.96 7.06 -0.51
N SER A 34 -6.82 7.98 -0.12
CA SER A 34 -8.07 7.67 0.60
C SER A 34 -9.01 6.78 -0.22
N ASN A 35 -9.19 7.05 -1.51
CA ASN A 35 -10.02 6.20 -2.38
C ASN A 35 -9.45 4.78 -2.53
N VAL A 36 -8.13 4.63 -2.49
CA VAL A 36 -7.50 3.32 -2.60
C VAL A 36 -7.52 2.57 -1.27
N LEU A 37 -7.22 3.24 -0.16
CA LEU A 37 -7.29 2.63 1.18
C LEU A 37 -8.72 2.24 1.58
N SER A 38 -9.73 2.95 1.07
CA SER A 38 -11.15 2.58 1.28
C SER A 38 -11.65 1.50 0.32
N GLY A 39 -10.82 1.01 -0.60
CA GLY A 39 -11.21 0.01 -1.60
C GLY A 39 -12.10 0.54 -2.74
N ARG A 40 -12.50 1.82 -2.71
CA ARG A 40 -13.31 2.46 -3.76
C ARG A 40 -12.59 2.48 -5.12
N ARG A 41 -11.25 2.49 -5.13
CA ARG A 41 -10.43 2.35 -6.33
C ARG A 41 -9.30 1.35 -6.09
N GLY A 42 -8.95 0.60 -7.13
CA GLY A 42 -7.78 -0.28 -7.09
C GLY A 42 -6.45 0.50 -7.06
N ALA A 43 -5.40 -0.13 -6.55
CA ALA A 43 -4.05 0.42 -6.55
C ALA A 43 -3.41 0.29 -7.94
N GLY A 44 -3.22 1.42 -8.61
CA GLY A 44 -2.49 1.50 -9.89
C GLY A 44 -0.98 1.67 -9.72
N ARG A 45 -0.25 1.68 -10.84
CA ARG A 45 1.23 1.78 -10.90
C ARG A 45 1.81 2.88 -10.00
N LYS A 46 1.20 4.08 -9.99
CA LYS A 46 1.68 5.22 -9.18
C LYS A 46 1.60 4.95 -7.68
N VAL A 47 0.55 4.28 -7.22
CA VAL A 47 0.35 3.95 -5.81
C VAL A 47 1.30 2.84 -5.40
N ILE A 48 1.42 1.79 -6.21
CA ILE A 48 2.34 0.67 -5.96
C ILE A 48 3.79 1.13 -5.89
N SER A 49 4.26 1.87 -6.90
CA SER A 49 5.62 2.41 -6.91
C SER A 49 5.87 3.42 -5.77
N GLY A 50 4.86 4.17 -5.36
CA GLY A 50 4.95 5.04 -4.19
C GLY A 50 5.14 4.26 -2.90
N LEU A 51 4.38 3.18 -2.70
CA LEU A 51 4.50 2.34 -1.50
C LEU A 51 5.85 1.65 -1.42
N LEU A 52 6.32 1.04 -2.52
CA LEU A 52 7.63 0.37 -2.55
C LEU A 52 8.79 1.33 -2.32
N ARG A 53 8.65 2.60 -2.72
CA ARG A 53 9.67 3.63 -2.43
C ARG A 53 9.67 4.05 -0.97
N VAL A 54 8.49 4.15 -0.36
CA VAL A 54 8.33 4.61 1.03
C VAL A 54 8.64 3.49 2.04
N PHE A 55 8.35 2.24 1.67
CA PHE A 55 8.61 1.04 2.46
C PHE A 55 9.51 0.08 1.67
N PRO A 56 10.79 0.43 1.46
CA PRO A 56 11.71 -0.38 0.64
C PRO A 56 11.99 -1.77 1.22
N GLU A 57 11.74 -1.99 2.50
CA GLU A 57 11.83 -3.27 3.19
C GLU A 57 10.65 -4.21 2.90
N GLU A 58 9.54 -3.67 2.40
CA GLU A 58 8.35 -4.45 2.09
C GLU A 58 8.37 -5.01 0.69
N ARG A 59 7.91 -6.25 0.57
CA ARG A 59 7.71 -6.88 -0.74
C ARG A 59 6.32 -6.53 -1.30
N LEU A 60 6.18 -6.58 -2.62
CA LEU A 60 4.93 -6.24 -3.29
C LEU A 60 3.75 -7.10 -2.81
N GLU A 61 4.02 -8.39 -2.55
CA GLU A 61 3.05 -9.40 -2.12
C GLU A 61 2.45 -9.06 -0.75
N ASN A 62 3.22 -8.39 0.12
CA ASN A 62 2.74 -7.93 1.42
C ASN A 62 1.80 -6.74 1.26
N LEU A 63 2.16 -5.81 0.37
CA LEU A 63 1.47 -4.52 0.20
C LEU A 63 0.18 -4.63 -0.61
N ILE A 64 0.06 -5.63 -1.49
CA ILE A 64 -1.05 -5.77 -2.44
C ILE A 64 -1.74 -7.12 -2.27
N LEU A 65 -3.05 -7.07 -2.04
CA LEU A 65 -3.90 -8.24 -2.08
C LEU A 65 -4.15 -8.62 -3.55
N ASN A 66 -3.62 -9.77 -3.93
CA ASN A 66 -3.88 -10.41 -5.21
C ASN A 66 -4.42 -11.82 -4.93
N GLU A 67 -5.54 -12.19 -5.56
CA GLU A 67 -6.06 -13.56 -5.47
C GLU A 67 -5.13 -14.60 -6.10
N ASN A 68 -4.22 -14.18 -6.99
CA ASN A 68 -3.28 -15.05 -7.71
C ASN A 68 -1.89 -15.22 -7.07
N ILE A 69 -1.59 -14.59 -5.92
CA ILE A 69 -0.24 -14.68 -5.30
C ILE A 69 -0.15 -15.80 -4.24
N LYS A 70 -1.26 -16.45 -3.87
CA LYS A 70 -1.30 -17.53 -2.86
C LYS A 70 -0.59 -18.85 -3.26
N THR A 71 0.01 -18.97 -4.45
CA THR A 71 0.44 -20.28 -5.00
C THR A 71 1.94 -20.55 -5.00
N LYS A 72 2.80 -19.73 -4.37
CA LYS A 72 4.27 -19.94 -4.43
C LYS A 72 5.02 -20.01 -3.09
N GLU A 73 4.35 -20.32 -2.00
CA GLU A 73 5.00 -20.67 -0.72
C GLU A 73 4.57 -22.05 -0.22
N SER A 74 4.55 -23.03 -1.12
CA SER A 74 4.52 -24.46 -0.77
C SER A 74 5.46 -25.20 -1.71
N ARG A 75 6.75 -25.15 -1.41
CA ARG A 75 7.77 -26.08 -1.88
C ARG A 75 8.66 -26.45 -0.72
#